data_AF-A0A849WL09-F1
#
_entry.id   AF-A0A849WL09-F1
#
_cell.length_a   1.000
_cell.length_b   1.000
_cell.length_c   1.000
_cell.angle_alpha   90.00
_cell.angle_beta   90.00
_cell.angle_gamma   90.00
#
_symmetry.space_group_name_H-M   'P 1'
#
loop_
_entity.id
_entity.type
_entity.pdbx_description
1 polymer ?
#
loop_
_entity_poly.entity_id
_entity_poly.type
_entity_poly.pdbx_seq_one_letter_code
_entity_poly.pdbx_strand_id
1 'polypeptide(L)'
;MKFPILNHMLINQQALSVKPNQNFAAYIKQALNKKQMYNEAIQLHASNVYLFNIPADGEITKLTSLHKKFIFSEEVSLYIEQFQIQLDFDEVAFDDLFELTWHGVVYHTQVANNQT
;
A
#
# COMPACT_ATOMS: atom_id res chain seq x y z
N MET A 1 8.79 -39.96 -8.30
CA MET A 1 9.40 -38.69 -8.78
C MET A 1 9.48 -37.77 -7.57
N LYS A 2 10.67 -37.41 -7.08
CA LYS A 2 10.81 -36.42 -6.00
C LYS A 2 10.95 -35.05 -6.66
N PHE A 3 10.01 -34.17 -6.42
CA PHE A 3 10.14 -32.77 -6.80
C PHE A 3 11.16 -32.12 -5.86
N PRO A 4 12.28 -31.59 -6.36
CA PRO A 4 13.10 -30.71 -5.54
C PRO A 4 12.25 -29.50 -5.18
N ILE A 5 11.89 -29.38 -3.91
CA ILE A 5 11.36 -28.13 -3.36
C ILE A 5 12.55 -27.16 -3.45
N LEU A 6 12.58 -26.37 -4.52
CA LEU A 6 13.43 -25.18 -4.56
C LEU A 6 13.01 -24.35 -3.36
N ASN A 7 13.96 -23.97 -2.49
CA ASN A 7 13.71 -23.03 -1.40
C ASN A 7 13.07 -21.78 -1.99
N HIS A 8 11.72 -21.74 -2.04
CA HIS A 8 10.95 -20.54 -2.28
C HIS A 8 11.52 -19.53 -1.28
N MET A 9 11.92 -18.34 -1.70
CA MET A 9 12.49 -17.36 -0.78
C MET A 9 11.53 -17.17 0.40
N LEU A 10 11.90 -17.78 1.52
CA LEU A 10 11.17 -17.74 2.78
C LEU A 10 11.44 -16.34 3.36
N ILE A 11 10.66 -15.36 2.90
CA ILE A 11 10.79 -13.97 3.32
C ILE A 11 9.71 -13.71 4.36
N ASN A 12 10.07 -13.12 5.49
CA ASN A 12 9.07 -12.67 6.45
C ASN A 12 8.30 -11.50 5.84
N GLN A 13 6.98 -11.53 5.99
CA GLN A 13 6.11 -10.55 5.36
C GLN A 13 5.11 -10.00 6.36
N GLN A 14 4.79 -8.72 6.20
CA GLN A 14 3.66 -8.09 6.87
C GLN A 14 2.79 -7.41 5.82
N ALA A 15 1.48 -7.61 5.92
CA ALA A 15 0.54 -7.01 5.00
C ALA A 15 -0.13 -5.76 5.59
N LEU A 16 -0.42 -4.80 4.74
CA LEU A 16 -1.15 -3.59 5.05
C LEU A 16 -2.29 -3.42 4.05
N SER A 17 -3.53 -3.38 4.54
CA SER A 17 -4.64 -2.88 3.73
C SER A 17 -4.66 -1.36 3.76
N VAL A 18 -4.80 -0.77 2.58
CA VAL A 18 -4.96 0.67 2.37
C VAL A 18 -6.28 0.88 1.66
N LYS A 19 -7.10 1.77 2.20
CA LYS A 19 -8.41 2.09 1.62
C LYS A 19 -8.56 3.61 1.50
N PRO A 20 -8.80 4.15 0.30
CA PRO A 20 -9.14 5.56 0.13
C PRO A 20 -10.42 5.90 0.90
N ASN A 21 -10.41 7.01 1.65
CA ASN A 21 -11.58 7.48 2.39
C ASN A 21 -12.26 8.67 1.69
N GLN A 22 -13.26 9.28 2.34
CA GLN A 22 -14.00 10.41 1.75
C GLN A 22 -13.13 11.66 1.56
N ASN A 23 -12.08 11.86 2.38
CA ASN A 23 -11.13 12.95 2.19
C ASN A 23 -10.30 12.74 0.92
N PHE A 24 -9.97 11.50 0.58
CA PHE A 24 -9.35 11.18 -0.71
C PHE A 24 -10.24 11.59 -1.88
N ALA A 25 -11.55 11.28 -1.84
CA ALA A 25 -12.47 11.73 -2.88
C ALA A 25 -12.49 13.27 -3.01
N ALA A 26 -12.52 13.98 -1.88
CA ALA A 26 -12.45 15.44 -1.85
C ALA A 26 -11.13 15.98 -2.41
N TYR A 27 -10.01 15.34 -2.08
CA TYR A 27 -8.68 15.67 -2.59
C TYR A 27 -8.61 15.57 -4.12
N ILE A 28 -9.12 14.48 -4.71
CA ILE A 28 -9.22 14.33 -6.17
C ILE A 28 -10.13 15.41 -6.78
N LYS A 29 -11.30 15.68 -6.19
CA LYS A 29 -12.21 16.74 -6.69
C LYS A 29 -11.56 18.11 -6.69
N GLN A 30 -10.80 18.46 -5.65
CA GLN A 30 -10.09 19.73 -5.61
C GLN A 30 -9.08 19.87 -6.75
N ALA A 31 -8.36 18.80 -7.08
CA ALA A 31 -7.44 18.78 -8.22
C ALA A 31 -8.17 18.97 -9.56
N LEU A 32 -9.37 18.40 -9.72
CA LEU A 32 -10.20 18.53 -10.92
C LEU A 32 -10.84 19.90 -11.07
N ASN A 33 -11.31 20.50 -9.96
CA ASN A 33 -11.91 21.82 -9.97
C ASN A 33 -10.90 22.91 -10.37
N LYS A 34 -9.62 22.76 -10.01
CA LYS A 34 -8.53 23.62 -10.52
C LYS A 34 -8.44 23.60 -12.05
N LYS A 35 -8.88 22.52 -12.70
CA LYS A 35 -8.94 22.38 -14.16
C LYS A 35 -10.30 22.76 -14.76
N GLN A 36 -11.28 23.22 -13.96
CA GLN A 36 -12.67 23.49 -14.39
C GLN A 36 -13.33 22.32 -15.13
N MET A 37 -12.94 21.08 -14.80
CA MET A 37 -13.13 19.95 -15.70
C MET A 37 -14.29 19.02 -15.36
N TYR A 38 -14.75 18.94 -14.10
CA TYR A 38 -15.66 17.86 -13.70
C TYR A 38 -16.60 18.22 -12.54
N ASN A 39 -17.87 17.83 -12.66
CA ASN A 39 -18.88 17.92 -11.58
C ASN A 39 -19.49 16.55 -11.22
N GLU A 40 -18.81 15.46 -11.57
CA GLU A 40 -19.27 14.09 -11.30
C GLU A 40 -18.77 13.57 -9.95
N ALA A 41 -19.45 12.53 -9.44
CA ALA A 41 -19.05 11.84 -8.23
C ALA A 41 -17.81 10.98 -8.47
N ILE A 42 -16.73 11.24 -7.71
CA ILE A 42 -15.53 10.40 -7.72
C ILE A 42 -15.85 9.04 -7.09
N GLN A 43 -15.68 7.99 -7.87
CA GLN A 43 -15.81 6.62 -7.38
C GLN A 43 -14.49 6.19 -6.74
N LEU A 44 -14.56 5.73 -5.49
CA LEU A 44 -13.41 5.20 -4.77
C LEU A 44 -13.27 3.70 -5.05
N HIS A 45 -12.05 3.24 -5.30
CA HIS A 45 -11.80 1.81 -5.43
C HIS A 45 -11.84 1.10 -4.07
N ALA A 46 -11.92 -0.23 -4.11
CA ALA A 46 -11.85 -1.07 -2.92
C ALA A 46 -10.43 -1.05 -2.29
N SER A 47 -10.27 -1.59 -1.09
CA SER A 47 -8.96 -1.63 -0.42
C SER A 47 -7.93 -2.41 -1.22
N ASN A 48 -6.72 -1.86 -1.36
CA ASN A 48 -5.55 -2.57 -1.86
C ASN A 48 -4.75 -3.17 -0.70
N VAL A 49 -3.95 -4.21 -0.99
CA VAL A 49 -3.09 -4.86 0.01
C VAL A 49 -1.64 -4.76 -0.44
N TYR A 50 -0.80 -4.20 0.43
CA TYR A 50 0.63 -4.07 0.23
C TYR A 50 1.38 -5.06 1.12
N LEU A 51 2.35 -5.77 0.53
CA LEU A 51 3.19 -6.74 1.23
C LEU A 51 4.58 -6.12 1.45
N PHE A 52 4.97 -5.97 2.70
CA PHE A 52 6.30 -5.51 3.08
C PHE A 52 7.16 -6.68 3.53
N ASN A 53 8.40 -6.70 3.07
CA ASN A 53 9.42 -7.58 3.61
C ASN A 53 9.89 -7.04 4.96
N ILE A 54 9.99 -7.90 5.96
CA ILE A 54 10.41 -7.53 7.32
C ILE A 54 11.58 -8.42 7.79
N PRO A 55 12.39 -7.97 8.77
CA PRO A 55 13.44 -8.82 9.35
C PRO A 55 12.85 -9.99 10.15
N ALA A 56 13.69 -10.97 10.52
CA ALA A 56 13.28 -12.21 11.19
C ALA A 56 12.62 -12.02 12.56
N ASP A 57 12.88 -10.89 13.21
CA ASP A 57 12.51 -10.55 14.58
C ASP A 57 11.79 -9.20 14.68
N GLY A 58 11.32 -8.65 13.56
CA GLY A 58 10.68 -7.33 13.53
C GLY A 58 9.25 -7.31 13.04
N GLU A 59 8.60 -6.17 13.27
CA GLU A 59 7.34 -5.75 12.69
C GLU A 59 7.46 -4.28 12.26
N ILE A 60 6.75 -3.90 11.20
CA ILE A 60 6.54 -2.50 10.85
C ILE A 60 5.39 -1.99 11.70
N THR A 61 5.70 -1.09 12.62
CA THR A 61 4.70 -0.41 13.45
C THR A 61 4.29 0.94 12.88
N LYS A 62 5.12 1.52 12.00
CA LYS A 62 4.91 2.83 11.37
C LYS A 62 5.43 2.82 9.94
N LEU A 63 4.69 3.48 9.05
CA LEU A 63 5.15 3.72 7.69
C LEU A 63 6.26 4.77 7.67
N THR A 64 7.32 4.50 6.91
CA THR A 64 8.33 5.50 6.58
C THR A 64 7.81 6.44 5.49
N SER A 65 8.42 7.62 5.32
CA SER A 65 8.08 8.53 4.22
C SER A 65 8.18 7.84 2.84
N LEU A 66 9.16 6.94 2.66
CA LEU A 66 9.29 6.14 1.43
C LEU A 66 8.10 5.19 1.21
N HIS A 67 7.64 4.51 2.26
CA HIS A 67 6.46 3.64 2.16
C HIS A 67 5.21 4.46 1.83
N LYS A 68 5.01 5.61 2.51
CA LYS A 68 3.88 6.51 2.26
C LYS A 68 3.88 7.01 0.81
N LYS A 69 5.04 7.44 0.32
CA LYS A 69 5.19 7.92 -1.07
C LYS A 69 4.87 6.84 -2.09
N PHE A 70 5.35 5.61 -1.87
CA PHE A 70 5.05 4.48 -2.74
C PHE A 70 3.56 4.12 -2.74
N ILE A 71 2.95 3.97 -1.56
CA ILE A 71 1.50 3.71 -1.44
C ILE A 71 0.73 4.83 -2.14
N PHE A 72 1.05 6.09 -1.86
CA PHE A 72 0.37 7.22 -2.48
C PHE A 72 0.44 7.16 -4.01
N SER A 73 1.61 6.89 -4.60
CA SER A 73 1.75 6.82 -6.06
C SER A 73 0.91 5.70 -6.68
N GLU A 74 0.84 4.53 -6.02
CA GLU A 74 0.03 3.41 -6.49
C GLU A 74 -1.47 3.74 -6.40
N GLU A 75 -1.94 4.27 -5.26
CA GLU A 75 -3.35 4.59 -5.04
C GLU A 75 -3.86 5.71 -5.97
N VAL A 76 -3.03 6.71 -6.29
CA VAL A 76 -3.44 7.82 -7.18
C VAL A 76 -3.27 7.50 -8.67
N SER A 77 -2.51 6.46 -9.03
CA SER A 77 -2.17 6.13 -10.42
C SER A 77 -3.41 6.00 -11.32
N LEU A 78 -4.42 5.28 -10.85
CA LEU A 78 -5.70 5.08 -11.54
C LEU A 78 -6.41 6.41 -11.82
N TYR A 79 -6.36 7.34 -10.87
CA TYR A 79 -7.01 8.66 -10.98
C TYR A 79 -6.23 9.60 -11.88
N ILE A 80 -4.90 9.55 -11.83
CA ILE A 80 -4.03 10.29 -12.74
C ILE A 80 -4.29 9.87 -14.18
N GLU A 81 -4.37 8.57 -14.45
CA GLU A 81 -4.66 8.04 -15.79
C GLU A 81 -6.09 8.40 -16.25
N GLN A 82 -7.09 8.16 -15.39
CA GLN A 82 -8.50 8.40 -15.73
C GLN A 82 -8.80 9.88 -15.99
N PHE A 83 -8.28 10.77 -15.15
CA PHE A 83 -8.64 12.19 -15.19
C PHE A 83 -7.54 13.10 -15.75
N GLN A 84 -6.38 12.54 -16.11
CA GLN A 84 -5.25 13.29 -16.64
C GLN A 84 -4.84 14.45 -15.71
N ILE A 85 -4.83 14.20 -14.39
CA ILE A 85 -4.45 15.16 -13.34
C ILE A 85 -3.02 14.92 -12.85
N GLN A 86 -2.41 15.94 -12.26
CA GLN A 86 -1.13 15.80 -11.57
C GLN A 86 -1.37 15.97 -10.07
N LEU A 87 -0.85 15.03 -9.29
CA LEU A 87 -0.95 15.01 -7.84
C LEU A 87 0.44 14.80 -7.27
N ASP A 88 0.90 15.77 -6.49
CA ASP A 88 2.19 15.70 -5.81
C ASP A 88 2.01 15.08 -4.42
N PHE A 89 2.98 14.27 -4.00
CA PHE A 89 2.95 13.63 -2.69
C PHE A 89 3.11 14.67 -1.58
N ASP A 90 2.12 14.73 -0.69
CA ASP A 90 2.16 15.46 0.57
C ASP A 90 2.10 14.48 1.74
N GLU A 91 3.21 14.38 2.47
CA GLU A 91 3.34 13.44 3.58
C GLU A 91 2.38 13.74 4.74
N VAL A 92 2.03 15.01 4.95
CA VAL A 92 1.11 15.42 6.02
C VAL A 92 -0.31 15.03 5.68
N ALA A 93 -0.71 15.20 4.41
CA ALA A 93 -2.03 14.82 3.95
C ALA A 93 -2.26 13.30 3.96
N PHE A 94 -1.20 12.50 3.76
CA PHE A 94 -1.31 11.04 3.59
C PHE A 94 -2.19 10.35 4.64
N ASP A 95 -1.97 10.64 5.92
CA ASP A 95 -2.68 9.96 7.02
C ASP A 95 -4.17 10.34 7.07
N ASP A 96 -4.56 11.48 6.48
CA ASP A 96 -5.96 11.92 6.40
C ASP A 96 -6.70 11.35 5.18
N LEU A 97 -5.97 10.86 4.17
CA LEU A 97 -6.53 10.36 2.91
C LEU A 97 -6.85 8.86 2.94
N PHE A 98 -6.15 8.08 3.77
CA PHE A 98 -6.24 6.62 3.74
C PHE A 98 -6.60 6.02 5.10
N GLU A 99 -7.53 5.08 5.09
CA GLU A 99 -7.74 4.14 6.18
C GLU A 99 -6.71 3.01 6.07
N LEU A 100 -5.87 2.85 7.09
CA LEU A 100 -4.81 1.84 7.14
C LEU A 100 -5.18 0.71 8.11
N THR A 101 -5.03 -0.54 7.68
CA THR A 101 -5.25 -1.71 8.55
C THR A 101 -4.08 -2.68 8.42
N TRP A 102 -3.28 -2.80 9.48
CA TRP A 102 -2.22 -3.79 9.57
C TRP A 102 -2.80 -5.19 9.75
N HIS A 103 -2.23 -6.14 9.03
CA HIS A 103 -2.54 -7.55 9.17
C HIS A 103 -1.42 -8.28 9.90
N GLY A 104 -1.69 -9.55 10.21
CA GLY A 104 -0.73 -10.43 10.87
C GLY A 104 0.60 -10.53 10.12
N VAL A 105 1.64 -10.81 10.90
CA VAL A 105 2.98 -11.05 10.40
C VAL A 105 3.17 -12.54 10.09
N VAL A 106 3.77 -12.84 8.95
CA VAL A 106 4.17 -14.19 8.58
C VAL A 106 5.69 -14.31 8.72
N TYR A 107 6.13 -15.14 9.68
CA TYR A 107 7.53 -15.47 9.87
C TYR A 107 7.86 -16.81 9.23
N HIS A 108 8.99 -16.85 8.51
CA HIS A 108 9.59 -18.06 7.99
C HIS A 108 10.98 -18.23 8.63
N THR A 109 11.05 -18.95 9.74
CA THR A 109 12.33 -19.37 10.33
C THR A 109 12.84 -20.63 9.62
N GLN A 110 14.11 -20.64 9.21
CA GLN A 110 14.77 -21.92 8.90
C GLN A 110 14.76 -22.79 10.15
N VAL A 111 14.03 -23.90 10.12
CA VAL A 111 14.22 -24.97 11.10
C VAL A 111 15.62 -25.50 10.84
N ALA A 112 16.57 -25.18 11.72
CA ALA A 112 17.85 -25.88 11.73
C ALA A 112 17.51 -27.36 11.90
N ASN A 113 17.79 -28.17 10.88
CA ASN A 113 17.72 -29.62 10.98
C ASN A 113 18.76 -30.03 12.04
N ASN A 114 18.33 -30.14 13.29
CA ASN A 114 19.05 -30.87 14.31
C ASN A 114 18.97 -32.37 13.94
N GLN A 115 19.77 -32.78 12.96
CA GLN A 115 20.07 -34.19 12.76
C GLN A 115 21.07 -34.58 13.85
N THR A 116 20.52 -35.10 14.95
CA THR A 116 21.22 -36.02 15.87
C THR A 116 21.64 -37.29 15.15
#